data_AF-A0A502G4F7-F1
#
_entry.id   AF-A0A502G4F7-F1
#
_cell.length_a   1.000
_cell.length_b   1.000
_cell.length_c   1.000
_cell.angle_alpha   90.00
_cell.angle_beta   90.00
_cell.angle_gamma   90.00
#
_symmetry.space_group_name_H-M   'P 1'
#
loop_
_entity.id
_entity.type
_entity.pdbx_description
1 polymer ?
#
loop_
_entity_poly.entity_id
_entity_poly.type
_entity_poly.pdbx_seq_one_letter_code
_entity_poly.pdbx_strand_id
1 'polypeptide(L)' 'MTHTLLGQRARGGSICPSEVARALASAGDSTFVDWRDAMPEVHAAIDQLLAEGSVRLTWKGALLATRAGPYRIRREE' A
#
# COMPACT_ATOMS: atom_id res chain seq x y z
N MET A 1 -4.94 -5.60 -9.62
CA MET A 1 -4.34 -6.67 -8.80
C MET A 1 -3.79 -6.19 -7.44
N THR A 2 -3.84 -4.89 -7.12
CA THR A 2 -3.50 -4.33 -5.80
C THR A 2 -4.53 -4.59 -4.69
N HIS A 3 -5.75 -5.03 -5.04
CA HIS A 3 -6.85 -5.20 -4.09
C HIS A 3 -6.68 -6.42 -3.15
N THR A 4 -5.95 -7.46 -3.58
CA THR A 4 -5.86 -8.75 -2.86
C THR A 4 -5.01 -8.67 -1.60
N LEU A 5 -3.95 -7.84 -1.58
CA LEU A 5 -3.05 -7.74 -0.42
C LEU A 5 -3.66 -6.99 0.76
N LEU A 6 -4.49 -5.98 0.48
CA LEU A 6 -5.27 -5.32 1.53
C LEU A 6 -6.31 -6.27 2.14
N GLY A 7 -6.66 -7.36 1.44
CA GLY A 7 -7.72 -8.31 1.83
C GLY A 7 -7.34 -9.29 2.93
N GLN A 8 -6.06 -9.59 3.10
CA GLN A 8 -5.60 -10.67 3.97
C GLN A 8 -5.35 -10.23 5.42
N ARG A 9 -5.39 -8.93 5.74
CA ARG A 9 -5.14 -8.44 7.10
C ARG A 9 -6.45 -8.08 7.79
N ALA A 10 -6.56 -8.47 9.06
CA ALA A 10 -7.73 -8.28 9.93
C ALA A 10 -8.39 -6.90 9.73
N ARG A 11 -9.73 -6.86 9.80
CA ARG A 11 -10.53 -5.62 9.83
C ARG A 11 -9.88 -4.61 10.79
N GLY A 12 -9.45 -3.46 10.28
CA GLY A 12 -8.77 -2.40 11.05
C GLY A 12 -7.23 -2.43 11.07
N GLY A 13 -6.60 -3.44 10.47
CA GLY A 13 -5.15 -3.50 10.32
C GLY A 13 -4.60 -2.42 9.38
N SER A 14 -3.34 -2.01 9.60
CA SER A 14 -2.61 -1.14 8.67
C SER A 14 -1.42 -1.87 8.08
N ILE A 15 -1.05 -1.56 6.84
CA ILE A 15 0.14 -2.08 6.16
C ILE A 15 1.08 -0.94 5.75
N CYS A 16 2.37 -1.21 5.58
CA CYS A 16 3.27 -0.25 4.95
C CYS A 16 3.47 -0.53 3.45
N PRO A 17 3.92 0.46 2.67
CA PRO A 17 4.14 0.29 1.23
C PRO A 17 5.13 -0.83 0.90
N SER A 18 6.21 -0.95 1.68
CA SER A 18 7.22 -1.99 1.46
C SER A 18 6.70 -3.41 1.69
N GLU A 19 5.68 -3.61 2.55
CA GLU A 19 5.01 -4.91 2.69
C GLU A 19 4.29 -5.27 1.38
N VAL A 20 3.59 -4.31 0.75
CA VAL A 20 2.93 -4.50 -0.54
C VAL A 20 3.95 -4.80 -1.63
N ALA A 21 5.03 -4.01 -1.68
CA ALA A 21 6.09 -4.15 -2.68
C ALA A 21 6.76 -5.53 -2.65
N ARG A 22 7.05 -6.03 -1.44
CA ARG A 22 7.64 -7.37 -1.26
C ARG A 22 6.69 -8.46 -1.72
N ALA A 23 5.40 -8.33 -1.44
CA ALA A 23 4.42 -9.29 -1.89
C ALA A 23 4.25 -9.29 -3.41
N LEU A 24 4.32 -8.12 -4.07
CA LEU A 24 4.34 -8.03 -5.54
C LEU A 24 5.60 -8.64 -6.13
N ALA A 25 6.78 -8.37 -5.56
CA ALA A 25 8.05 -8.96 -6.01
C ALA A 25 8.16 -10.47 -5.76
N SER A 26 7.43 -10.99 -4.77
CA SER A 26 7.40 -12.43 -4.46
C SER A 26 6.29 -13.19 -5.21
N ALA A 27 5.47 -12.51 -6.01
CA ALA A 27 4.45 -13.16 -6.81
C ALA A 27 5.10 -13.97 -7.94
N GLY A 28 4.56 -15.15 -8.26
CA GLY A 28 5.15 -16.06 -9.25
C GLY A 28 5.19 -15.49 -10.68
N ASP A 29 4.36 -14.49 -10.96
CA ASP A 29 4.28 -13.73 -12.21
C ASP A 29 4.95 -12.34 -12.13
N SER A 30 5.71 -12.07 -11.06
CA SER A 30 6.31 -10.75 -10.86
C SER A 30 7.30 -10.39 -11.98
N THR A 31 7.19 -9.16 -12.46
CA THR A 31 8.17 -8.54 -13.36
C THR A 31 9.30 -7.85 -12.60
N PHE A 32 9.22 -7.76 -11.27
CA PHE A 32 10.19 -7.06 -10.42
C PHE A 32 11.24 -8.03 -9.88
N VAL A 33 12.52 -7.70 -10.06
CA VAL A 33 13.64 -8.48 -9.50
C VAL A 33 13.90 -8.11 -8.04
N ASP A 34 13.79 -6.83 -7.68
CA ASP A 34 13.82 -6.34 -6.29
C ASP A 34 12.47 -5.69 -5.93
N TRP A 35 12.03 -5.85 -4.68
CA TRP A 35 10.82 -5.19 -4.18
C TRP A 35 10.90 -3.66 -4.22
N ARG A 36 12.10 -3.09 -4.23
CA ARG A 36 12.33 -1.66 -4.43
C ARG A 36 11.89 -1.20 -5.82
N ASP A 37 12.03 -2.04 -6.84
CA ASP A 37 11.62 -1.73 -8.21
C ASP A 37 10.09 -1.67 -8.33
N ALA A 38 9.37 -2.40 -7.46
CA ALA A 38 7.92 -2.34 -7.37
C ALA A 38 7.40 -1.07 -6.66
N MET A 39 8.26 -0.28 -5.99
CA MET A 39 7.80 0.85 -5.17
C MET A 39 7.09 1.97 -5.94
N PRO A 40 7.53 2.37 -7.15
CA PRO A 40 6.80 3.35 -7.95
C PRO A 40 5.38 2.90 -8.27
N GLU A 41 5.18 1.63 -8.63
CA GLU A 41 3.86 1.06 -8.94
C GLU A 41 2.96 0.98 -7.70
N VAL A 42 3.53 0.53 -6.57
CA VAL A 42 2.83 0.52 -5.28
C VAL A 42 2.37 1.92 -4.89
N HIS A 43 3.24 2.91 -5.03
CA HIS A 43 2.87 4.31 -4.76
C HIS A 43 1.75 4.75 -5.68
N ALA A 44 1.87 4.59 -7.00
CA ALA A 44 0.83 4.98 -7.95
C ALA A 44 -0.55 4.37 -7.59
N ALA A 45 -0.59 3.09 -7.23
CA ALA A 45 -1.84 2.44 -6.83
C ALA A 45 -2.40 2.97 -5.51
N ILE A 46 -1.55 3.30 -4.52
CA ILE A 46 -1.99 3.92 -3.27
C ILE A 46 -2.58 5.31 -3.55
N ASP A 47 -2.02 6.05 -4.50
CA ASP A 47 -2.48 7.40 -4.88
C ASP A 47 -3.89 7.35 -5.41
N GLN A 48 -4.13 6.39 -6.32
CA GLN A 48 -5.45 6.16 -6.88
C GLN A 48 -6.44 5.80 -5.78
N LEU A 49 -6.11 4.82 -4.94
CA LEU A 49 -6.99 4.41 -3.84
C LEU A 49 -7.26 5.53 -2.83
N LEU A 50 -6.28 6.41 -2.59
CA LEU A 50 -6.45 7.57 -1.72
C LEU A 50 -7.35 8.62 -2.36
N ALA A 51 -7.18 8.88 -3.66
CA ALA A 51 -8.04 9.79 -4.43
C ALA A 51 -9.47 9.27 -4.54
N GLU A 52 -9.65 7.95 -4.62
CA GLU A 52 -10.95 7.27 -4.60
C GLU A 52 -11.59 7.24 -3.20
N GLY A 53 -10.86 7.63 -2.15
CA GLY A 53 -11.34 7.54 -0.77
C GLY A 53 -11.52 6.10 -0.28
N SER A 54 -10.84 5.14 -0.90
CA SER A 54 -10.88 3.72 -0.50
C SER A 54 -9.88 3.37 0.61
N VAL A 55 -8.85 4.21 0.78
CA VAL A 55 -7.84 4.07 1.83
C VAL A 55 -7.55 5.39 2.51
N ARG A 56 -7.09 5.30 3.77
CA ARG A 56 -6.55 6.41 4.54
C ARG A 56 -5.09 6.16 4.86
N LEU A 57 -4.29 7.24 4.78
CA LEU A 57 -2.89 7.21 5.14
C LEU A 57 -2.69 7.78 6.54
N THR A 58 -1.86 7.13 7.34
CA THR A 58 -1.53 7.61 8.68
C THR A 58 -0.03 7.55 8.95
N TRP A 59 0.48 8.50 9.72
CA TRP A 59 1.86 8.49 10.22
C TRP A 59 1.89 8.96 11.67
N LYS A 60 2.49 8.16 12.55
CA LYS A 60 2.50 8.39 14.01
C LYS A 60 1.12 8.70 14.60
N GLY A 61 0.07 8.08 14.05
CA GLY A 61 -1.32 8.29 14.49
C GLY A 61 -2.04 9.49 13.87
N ALA A 62 -1.32 10.37 13.15
CA ALA A 62 -1.93 11.49 12.42
C ALA A 62 -2.36 11.05 11.01
N LEU A 63 -3.50 11.57 10.54
CA LEU A 63 -3.97 11.39 9.17
C LEU A 63 -3.09 12.19 8.20
N LEU A 64 -2.78 11.60 7.05
CA LEU A 64 -2.07 12.25 5.97
C LEU A 64 -2.98 12.42 4.75
N ALA A 65 -3.08 13.65 4.23
CA ALA A 65 -3.82 13.96 3.01
C ALA A 65 -3.07 13.53 1.74
N THR A 66 -1.75 13.40 1.82
CA THR A 66 -0.89 12.90 0.74
C THR A 66 0.24 12.06 1.33
N ARG A 67 0.89 11.24 0.50
CA ARG A 67 2.03 10.44 0.95
C ARG A 67 3.20 11.36 1.26
N ALA A 68 3.70 11.27 2.47
CA ALA A 68 4.88 12.01 2.90
C ALA A 68 5.68 11.14 3.87
N GLY A 69 6.97 10.94 3.57
CA GLY A 69 7.85 10.12 4.40
C GLY A 69 7.33 8.68 4.59
N PRO A 70 7.64 8.04 5.72
CA PRO A 70 7.04 6.75 6.06
C PRO A 70 5.56 6.93 6.43
N TYR A 71 4.71 6.00 5.97
CA TYR A 71 3.28 6.02 6.27
C TYR A 71 2.70 4.60 6.35
N ARG A 72 1.50 4.51 6.89
CA ARG A 72 0.68 3.30 7.01
C ARG A 72 -0.60 3.49 6.22
N ILE A 73 -0.99 2.47 5.49
CA ILE A 73 -2.21 2.42 4.68
C ILE A 73 -3.25 1.63 5.46
N ARG A 74 -4.46 2.18 5.59
CA ARG A 74 -5.64 1.53 6.17
C ARG A 74 -6.76 1.60 5.15
N ARG A 75 -7.64 0.60 5.11
CA ARG A 75 -8.88 0.70 4.34
C ARG A 75 -9.84 1.69 5.02
N GLU A 76 -10.61 2.41 4.21
CA GLU A 76 -11.87 2.98 4.68
C GLU A 76 -12.83 1.84 5.05
N GLU A 77 -13.59 2.03 6.13
CA GLU A 77 -14.55 1.03 6.61
C GLU A 77 -15.87 1.13 5.84
#